data_AF-A0A816GCG9-F1
#
_entry.id   AF-A0A816GCG9-F1
#
_cell.length_a   1.000
_cell.length_b   1.000
_cell.length_c   1.000
_cell.angle_alpha   90.00
_cell.angle_beta   90.00
_cell.angle_gamma   90.00
#
_symmetry.space_group_name_H-M   'P 1'
#
loop_
_entity.id
_entity.type
_entity.pdbx_description
1 polymer ?
#
loop_
_entity_poly.entity_id
_entity_poly.type
_entity_poly.pdbx_seq_one_letter_code
_entity_poly.pdbx_strand_id
1 'polypeptide(L)' 'TVSDQIMIDAARFAFEHLKLVTEMSAGLSLGALLSQYQQLDANIRNIAIIISGGNVDPDDLLLWHQKQ' A
#
# COMPACT_ATOMS: atom_id res chain seq x y z
N THR A 1 -9.71 7.77 6.87
CA THR A 1 -9.75 7.90 5.39
C THR A 1 -8.35 8.17 4.93
N VAL A 2 -7.90 7.57 3.83
CA VAL A 2 -6.54 7.78 3.27
C VAL A 2 -6.66 8.49 1.92
N SER A 3 -5.68 9.32 1.57
CA SER A 3 -5.64 10.01 0.29
C SER A 3 -5.14 9.09 -0.82
N ASP A 4 -5.43 9.45 -2.08
CA ASP A 4 -4.96 8.70 -3.25
C ASP A 4 -3.42 8.60 -3.28
N GLN A 5 -2.71 9.64 -2.85
CA GLN A 5 -1.25 9.63 -2.77
C GLN A 5 -0.74 8.55 -1.81
N ILE A 6 -1.38 8.39 -0.64
CA ILE A 6 -1.02 7.34 0.32
C ILE A 6 -1.23 5.95 -0.30
N MET A 7 -2.26 5.78 -1.15
CA MET A 7 -2.50 4.52 -1.84
C MET A 7 -1.40 4.22 -2.87
N ILE A 8 -0.98 5.22 -3.65
CA ILE A 8 0.12 5.10 -4.62
C ILE A 8 1.41 4.73 -3.91
N ASP A 9 1.75 5.44 -2.83
CA ASP A 9 2.97 5.20 -2.07
C ASP A 9 2.98 3.80 -1.44
N ALA A 10 1.83 3.33 -0.94
CA ALA A 10 1.68 1.99 -0.39
C ALA A 10 1.80 0.89 -1.46
N ALA A 11 1.18 1.07 -2.63
CA ALA A 11 1.30 0.13 -3.75
C ALA A 11 2.76 0.06 -4.24
N ARG A 12 3.44 1.20 -4.33
CA ARG A 12 4.86 1.29 -4.66
C ARG A 12 5.72 0.56 -3.62
N PHE A 13 5.48 0.79 -2.32
CA PHE A 13 6.19 0.09 -1.25
C PHE A 13 6.01 -1.43 -1.35
N ALA A 14 4.77 -1.89 -1.58
CA ALA A 14 4.48 -3.32 -1.75
C ALA A 14 5.27 -3.92 -2.93
N PHE A 15 5.35 -3.22 -4.06
CA PHE A 15 6.12 -3.66 -5.21
C PHE A 15 7.63 -3.65 -4.95
N GLU A 16 8.18 -2.54 -4.44
CA GLU A 16 9.63 -2.36 -4.27
C GLU A 16 10.20 -3.24 -3.14
N HIS A 17 9.48 -3.38 -2.02
CA HIS A 17 9.99 -4.05 -0.81
C HIS A 17 9.43 -5.45 -0.59
N LEU A 18 8.16 -5.69 -0.94
CA LEU A 18 7.50 -6.99 -0.72
C LEU A 18 7.44 -7.84 -1.98
N LYS A 19 7.75 -7.26 -3.15
CA LYS A 19 7.65 -7.89 -4.47
C LYS A 19 6.22 -8.36 -4.80
N LEU A 20 5.24 -7.68 -4.22
CA LEU A 20 3.83 -7.93 -4.46
C LEU A 20 3.30 -6.94 -5.50
N VAL A 21 2.59 -7.46 -6.49
CA VAL A 21 1.85 -6.65 -7.46
C VAL A 21 0.42 -6.52 -6.95
N THR A 22 0.00 -5.29 -6.68
CA THR A 22 -1.30 -5.00 -6.03
C THR A 22 -2.03 -3.91 -6.81
N GLU A 23 -3.36 -3.98 -6.84
CA GLU A 23 -4.19 -2.84 -7.25
C GLU A 23 -4.18 -1.73 -6.17
N MET A 24 -4.53 -0.50 -6.55
CA MET A 24 -4.51 0.68 -5.65
C MET A 24 -5.32 0.48 -4.36
N SER A 25 -6.49 -0.15 -4.46
CA SER A 25 -7.36 -0.48 -3.33
C SER A 25 -6.69 -1.43 -2.33
N ALA A 26 -5.85 -2.34 -2.79
CA ALA A 26 -5.15 -3.29 -1.92
C ALA A 26 -4.01 -2.63 -1.12
N GLY A 27 -3.56 -1.43 -1.54
CA GLY A 27 -2.65 -0.58 -0.78
C GLY A 27 -3.30 0.15 0.40
N LEU A 28 -4.64 0.18 0.52
CA LEU A 28 -5.35 0.93 1.57
C LEU A 28 -4.92 0.53 2.99
N SER A 29 -4.90 -0.78 3.27
CA SER A 29 -4.56 -1.31 4.60
C SER A 29 -3.10 -1.07 4.94
N LEU A 30 -2.22 -1.23 3.95
CA LEU A 30 -0.78 -0.97 4.08
C LEU A 30 -0.49 0.52 4.26
N GLY A 31 -1.11 1.40 3.47
CA GLY A 31 -0.94 2.85 3.58
C GLY A 31 -1.50 3.43 4.89
N ALA A 32 -2.64 2.90 5.36
CA ALA A 32 -3.16 3.24 6.68
C ALA A 32 -2.18 2.87 7.79
N LEU A 33 -1.58 1.67 7.72
CA LEU A 33 -0.56 1.27 8.68
C LEU A 33 0.68 2.16 8.59
N LEU A 34 1.27 2.35 7.40
CA LEU A 34 2.49 3.13 7.22
C LEU A 34 2.34 4.60 7.63
N SER A 35 1.16 5.20 7.43
CA SER A 35 0.91 6.59 7.82
C SER A 35 0.70 6.80 9.32
N GLN A 36 0.29 5.75 10.04
CA GLN A 36 -0.13 5.87 11.45
C GLN A 36 0.63 4.93 12.40
N TYR A 37 1.62 4.17 11.93
CA TYR A 37 2.30 3.18 12.77
C TYR A 37 2.90 3.78 14.04
N GLN A 38 3.35 5.05 13.99
CA GLN A 38 3.92 5.78 15.13
C GLN A 38 2.89 6.15 16.19
N GLN A 39 1.60 6.13 15.85
CA GLN A 39 0.48 6.47 16.74
C GLN A 39 -0.13 5.23 17.40
N LEU A 40 0.34 4.03 17.03
CA LEU A 40 -0.13 2.79 17.64
C LEU A 40 0.35 2.70 19.09
N ASP A 41 -0.51 2.13 19.94
CA ASP A 41 -0.18 1.86 21.34
C ASP A 41 1.10 1.00 21.41
N ALA A 42 2.05 1.40 22.26
CA ALA A 42 3.33 0.73 22.44
C ALA A 42 3.21 -0.75 22.87
N ASN A 43 2.05 -1.16 23.39
CA ASN A 43 1.76 -2.55 23.76
C ASN A 43 1.39 -3.44 22.56
N ILE A 44 1.07 -2.86 21.41
CA ILE A 44 0.77 -3.61 20.18
C ILE A 44 2.08 -4.13 19.60
N ARG A 45 2.27 -5.46 19.67
CA ARG A 45 3.50 -6.11 19.18
C ARG A 45 3.36 -6.71 17.77
N ASN A 46 2.15 -7.12 17.41
CA ASN A 46 1.88 -7.84 16.17
C ASN A 46 0.74 -7.17 15.43
N ILE A 47 0.96 -6.92 14.14
CA ILE A 47 -0.03 -6.31 13.25
C ILE A 47 -0.13 -7.21 12.03
N ALA A 48 -1.34 -7.68 11.75
CA ALA A 48 -1.64 -8.40 10.53
C ALA A 48 -2.40 -7.46 9.59
N ILE A 49 -1.94 -7.36 8.35
CA ILE A 49 -2.64 -6.66 7.29
C ILE A 49 -3.11 -7.67 6.25
N ILE A 50 -4.32 -7.45 5.74
CA ILE A 50 -4.85 -8.22 4.62
C ILE A 50 -4.68 -7.38 3.36
N ILE A 51 -3.99 -7.96 2.38
CA ILE A 51 -3.90 -7.44 1.03
C ILE A 51 -4.88 -8.28 0.21
N SER A 52 -6.04 -7.69 -0.10
CA SER A 52 -7.17 -8.43 -0.67
C SER A 52 -7.14 -8.58 -2.19
N GLY A 53 -6.27 -7.86 -2.89
CA GLY A 53 -6.31 -7.77 -4.35
C GLY A 53 -4.96 -7.53 -5.00
N GLY A 54 -4.85 -7.97 -6.25
CA GLY A 54 -3.68 -7.78 -7.12
C GLY A 54 -3.99 -8.03 -8.59
N ASN A 55 -5.27 -8.01 -8.96
CA ASN A 55 -5.70 -8.12 -10.34
C ASN A 55 -5.64 -6.74 -10.99
N VAL A 56 -4.42 -6.33 -11.33
CA VAL A 56 -4.11 -5.04 -11.95
C VAL A 56 -3.63 -5.29 -13.37
N ASP A 57 -4.04 -4.43 -14.29
CA ASP A 57 -3.50 -4.44 -15.65
C ASP A 57 -2.03 -3.95 -15.61
N PRO A 58 -1.07 -4.67 -16.22
CA PRO A 58 0.30 -4.19 -16.34
C PRO A 58 0.44 -2.79 -16.93
N ASP A 59 -0.47 -2.38 -17.82
CA ASP A 59 -0.44 -1.04 -18.42
C ASP A 59 -0.76 0.05 -17.39
N ASP A 60 -1.66 -0.25 -16.43
CA ASP A 60 -1.99 0.67 -15.33
C ASP A 60 -0.82 0.85 -14.35
N LEU A 61 -0.05 -0.21 -14.12
CA LEU A 61 1.16 -0.15 -13.27
C LEU A 61 2.23 0.78 -13.86
N LEU A 62 2.42 0.75 -15.19
CA LEU A 62 3.40 1.60 -15.87
C LEU A 62 3.02 3.08 -15.76
N LEU A 63 1.72 3.39 -15.81
CA LEU A 63 1.19 4.75 -15.64
C LEU A 63 1.47 5.32 -14.25
N TRP A 64 1.39 4.51 -13.19
CA TRP A 64 1.68 4.96 -11.82
C TRP A 64 3.17 5.21 -11.59
N HIS A 65 4.04 4.46 -12.27
CA HIS A 65 5.48 4.66 -12.16
C HIS A 65 6.00 5.89 -12.92
N GLN A 66 5.26 6.34 -13.95
CA GLN A 66 5.67 7.44 -14.85
C GLN A 66 5.16 8.82 -14.44
N LYS A 67 4.10 8.93 -13.63
CA LYS A 67 3.66 10.21 -13.07
C LYS A 67 4.59 10.64 -11.94
N GLN A 68 5.67 11.33 -12.30
CA GLN A 68 6.53 12.11 -11.39
C GLN A 68 6.10 13.57 -11.38
#